data_AF-F3KJD0-F1
#
_entry.id   AF-F3KJD0-F1
#
_cell.length_a   1.000
_cell.length_b   1.000
_cell.length_c   1.000
_cell.angle_alpha   90.00
_cell.angle_beta   90.00
_cell.angle_gamma   90.00
#
_symmetry.space_group_name_H-M   'P 1'
#
loop_
_entity.id
_entity.type
_entity.pdbx_description
1 polymer ?
#
loop_
_entity_poly.entity_id
_entity_poly.type
_entity_poly.pdbx_seq_one_letter_code
_entity_poly.pdbx_strand_id
1 'polypeptide(L)'
;MESTQHEIRRIFGFLFICVAIAVTIASVASEIIFLNNSPSFIYGIVWFGTFGIVFGLYFLSFKKKIALIRTRMKNSLTWPTYIKIINGSCWALPFALIGVFPQYFQYLILLGIGLGNFSTYIFMKNLSGQNNKEQALVGIIALFAIPIAIEIDTSLFVSHQDIAILLSRILIAIAYAIGGAYAIFAKIKP
;
A
#
# COMPACT_ATOMS: atom_id res chain seq x y z
N MET A 1 -1.67 8.64 29.58
CA MET A 1 -1.02 7.56 28.82
C MET A 1 -1.85 7.30 27.58
N GLU A 2 -1.25 7.38 26.38
CA GLU A 2 -1.91 6.92 25.15
C GLU A 2 -2.14 5.40 25.29
N SER A 3 -3.32 4.89 24.91
CA SER A 3 -3.53 3.44 24.99
C SER A 3 -2.57 2.73 24.02
N THR A 4 -2.10 1.54 24.36
CA THR A 4 -1.15 0.77 23.51
C THR A 4 -1.68 0.59 22.08
N GLN A 5 -3.00 0.53 21.90
CA GLN A 5 -3.61 0.45 20.57
C GLN A 5 -3.49 1.75 19.77
N HIS A 6 -3.61 2.90 20.42
CA HIS A 6 -3.37 4.20 19.76
C HIS A 6 -1.92 4.31 19.28
N GLU A 7 -0.96 3.92 20.11
CA GLU A 7 0.45 3.97 19.75
C GLU A 7 0.75 3.04 18.57
N ILE A 8 0.25 1.81 18.59
CA ILE A 8 0.35 0.86 17.47
C ILE A 8 -0.24 1.49 16.20
N ARG A 9 -1.43 2.08 16.29
CA ARG A 9 -2.07 2.71 15.13
C ARG A 9 -1.23 3.85 14.56
N ARG A 10 -0.66 4.72 15.38
CA ARG A 10 0.22 5.81 14.92
C ARG A 10 1.50 5.29 14.26
N ILE A 11 2.09 4.21 14.79
CA ILE A 11 3.26 3.56 14.17
C ILE A 11 2.91 3.05 12.77
N PHE A 12 1.80 2.34 12.62
CA PHE A 12 1.33 1.88 11.30
C PHE A 12 0.91 3.05 10.40
N GLY A 13 0.37 4.12 10.97
CA GLY A 13 0.09 5.35 10.23
C GLY A 13 1.33 5.97 9.63
N PHE A 14 2.40 6.08 10.42
CA PHE A 14 3.69 6.55 9.92
C PHE A 14 4.28 5.60 8.87
N LEU A 15 4.15 4.29 9.05
CA LEU A 15 4.53 3.30 8.02
C LEU A 15 3.79 3.54 6.70
N PHE A 16 2.49 3.86 6.74
CA PHE A 16 1.71 4.18 5.54
C PHE A 16 2.19 5.47 4.86
N ILE A 17 2.54 6.51 5.65
CA ILE A 17 3.18 7.72 5.10
C ILE A 17 4.51 7.38 4.43
N CYS A 18 5.33 6.51 5.02
CA CYS A 18 6.57 6.02 4.40
C CYS A 18 6.31 5.32 3.07
N VAL A 19 5.29 4.45 2.98
CA VAL A 19 4.88 3.82 1.71
C VAL A 19 4.51 4.90 0.68
N ALA A 20 3.69 5.88 1.06
CA ALA A 20 3.26 6.95 0.15
C ALA A 20 4.43 7.78 -0.39
N ILE A 21 5.39 8.14 0.47
CA ILE A 21 6.60 8.88 0.08
C ILE A 21 7.44 8.03 -0.87
N ALA A 22 7.69 6.77 -0.51
CA ALA A 22 8.53 5.88 -1.30
C ALA A 22 7.92 5.61 -2.68
N VAL A 23 6.62 5.34 -2.76
CA VAL A 23 5.91 5.14 -4.02
C VAL A 23 5.93 6.41 -4.87
N THR A 24 5.67 7.58 -4.29
CA THR A 24 5.72 8.87 -5.02
C THR A 24 7.09 9.11 -5.63
N ILE A 25 8.15 9.05 -4.82
CA ILE A 25 9.52 9.31 -5.28
C ILE A 25 9.92 8.30 -6.36
N ALA A 26 9.69 7.00 -6.11
CA ALA A 26 10.06 5.96 -7.07
C ALA A 26 9.28 6.10 -8.39
N SER A 27 8.02 6.54 -8.34
CA SER A 27 7.18 6.73 -9.53
C SER A 27 7.64 7.92 -10.36
N VAL A 28 7.88 9.07 -9.73
CA VAL A 28 8.40 10.27 -10.41
C VAL A 28 9.80 10.01 -10.99
N ALA A 29 10.69 9.36 -10.23
CA ALA A 29 12.01 9.00 -10.72
C ALA A 29 11.94 7.98 -11.87
N SER A 30 11.01 7.03 -11.83
CA SER A 30 10.77 6.09 -12.94
C SER A 30 10.33 6.82 -14.21
N GLU A 31 9.49 7.84 -14.09
CA GLU A 31 9.06 8.67 -15.23
C GLU A 31 10.23 9.45 -15.83
N ILE A 32 11.09 10.03 -14.99
CA ILE A 32 12.31 10.71 -15.45
C ILE A 32 13.22 9.72 -16.20
N ILE A 33 13.40 8.49 -15.69
CA ILE A 33 14.19 7.44 -16.34
C ILE A 33 13.60 7.07 -17.70
N PHE A 34 12.28 6.94 -17.78
CA PHE A 34 11.55 6.67 -19.01
C PHE A 34 11.80 7.75 -20.06
N LEU A 35 11.60 9.02 -19.71
CA LEU A 35 11.80 10.16 -20.60
C LEU A 35 13.27 10.31 -21.07
N ASN A 36 14.23 9.83 -20.27
CA ASN A 36 15.65 9.84 -20.61
C ASN A 36 16.12 8.57 -21.35
N ASN A 37 15.22 7.67 -21.77
CA ASN A 37 15.54 6.41 -22.47
C ASN A 37 16.62 5.58 -21.75
N SER A 38 16.61 5.63 -20.42
CA SER A 38 17.63 4.98 -19.60
C SER A 38 17.40 3.46 -19.51
N PRO A 39 18.46 2.65 -19.30
CA PRO A 39 18.35 1.20 -19.22
C PRO A 39 17.32 0.70 -18.19
N SER A 40 16.58 -0.35 -18.54
CA SER A 40 15.46 -0.88 -17.75
C SER A 40 15.84 -1.39 -16.35
N PHE A 41 17.10 -1.78 -16.11
CA PHE A 41 17.55 -2.20 -14.78
C PHE A 41 17.56 -1.05 -13.76
N ILE A 42 17.66 0.20 -14.21
CA ILE A 42 17.71 1.39 -13.35
C ILE A 42 16.37 1.58 -12.60
N TYR A 43 15.24 1.17 -13.19
CA TYR A 43 13.95 1.16 -12.50
C TYR A 43 14.03 0.32 -11.22
N GLY A 44 14.60 -0.89 -11.29
CA GLY A 44 14.81 -1.74 -10.12
C GLY A 44 15.64 -1.02 -9.05
N ILE A 45 16.76 -0.41 -9.44
CA ILE A 45 17.63 0.35 -8.53
C ILE A 45 16.86 1.49 -7.84
N VAL A 46 16.06 2.26 -8.59
CA VAL A 46 15.25 3.36 -8.03
C VAL A 46 14.22 2.85 -7.05
N TRP A 47 13.48 1.80 -7.40
CA TRP A 47 12.46 1.24 -6.52
C TRP A 47 13.08 0.68 -5.24
N PHE A 48 14.10 -0.18 -5.34
CA PHE A 48 14.76 -0.75 -4.16
C PHE A 48 15.53 0.30 -3.35
N GLY A 49 16.21 1.23 -3.99
CA GLY A 49 16.95 2.30 -3.33
C GLY A 49 16.02 3.24 -2.55
N THR A 50 14.93 3.68 -3.18
CA THR A 50 13.94 4.56 -2.54
C THR A 50 13.28 3.87 -1.36
N PHE A 51 12.78 2.64 -1.53
CA PHE A 51 12.18 1.88 -0.44
C PHE A 51 13.20 1.59 0.67
N GLY A 52 14.43 1.23 0.32
CA GLY A 52 15.50 0.96 1.27
C GLY A 52 15.85 2.17 2.13
N ILE A 53 15.98 3.35 1.53
CA ILE A 53 16.26 4.60 2.25
C ILE A 53 15.08 4.97 3.17
N VAL A 54 13.86 5.03 2.63
CA VAL A 54 12.69 5.46 3.40
C VAL A 54 12.38 4.51 4.56
N PHE A 55 12.39 3.19 4.31
CA PHE A 55 12.17 2.21 5.38
C PHE A 55 13.36 2.04 6.32
N GLY A 56 14.58 2.26 5.84
CA GLY A 56 15.78 2.30 6.69
C GLY A 56 15.68 3.41 7.74
N LEU A 57 15.33 4.63 7.30
CA LEU A 57 15.09 5.76 8.21
C LEU A 57 13.95 5.49 9.18
N TYR A 58 12.83 4.96 8.68
CA TYR A 58 11.72 4.53 9.54
C TYR A 58 12.16 3.53 10.61
N PHE A 59 12.89 2.49 10.23
CA PHE A 59 13.35 1.46 11.15
C PHE A 59 14.25 2.04 12.25
N LEU A 60 15.15 2.97 11.90
CA LEU A 60 15.99 3.66 12.88
C LEU A 60 15.17 4.43 13.92
N SER A 61 14.08 5.09 13.50
CA SER A 61 13.17 5.83 14.38
C SER A 61 12.30 4.91 15.26
N PHE A 62 11.94 3.72 14.78
CA PHE A 62 10.97 2.84 15.45
C PHE A 62 11.54 1.53 16.00
N LYS A 63 12.86 1.30 15.94
CA LYS A 63 13.50 0.07 16.44
C LYS A 63 13.12 -0.31 17.86
N LYS A 64 12.96 0.68 18.75
CA LYS A 64 12.56 0.47 20.16
C LYS A 64 11.09 0.07 20.32
N LYS A 65 10.25 0.32 19.32
CA LYS A 65 8.80 0.05 19.31
C LYS A 65 8.43 -1.20 18.52
N ILE A 66 9.42 -1.97 18.05
CA ILE A 66 9.21 -3.18 17.23
C ILE A 66 8.36 -4.24 17.93
N ALA A 67 8.44 -4.32 19.26
CA ALA A 67 7.62 -5.23 20.06
C ALA A 67 6.11 -4.93 19.88
N LEU A 68 5.73 -3.65 19.80
CA LEU A 68 4.34 -3.23 19.59
C LEU A 68 3.83 -3.62 18.19
N ILE A 69 4.68 -3.45 17.17
CA ILE A 69 4.38 -3.88 15.79
C ILE A 69 4.14 -5.39 15.77
N ARG A 70 5.03 -6.14 16.43
CA ARG A 70 4.94 -7.61 16.53
C ARG A 70 3.65 -8.05 17.20
N THR A 71 3.18 -7.33 18.21
CA THR A 71 1.90 -7.62 18.88
C THR A 71 0.73 -7.57 17.90
N ARG A 72 0.62 -6.52 17.07
CA ARG A 72 -0.41 -6.45 16.02
C ARG A 72 -0.26 -7.56 14.97
N MET A 73 0.97 -7.85 14.54
CA MET A 73 1.22 -8.90 13.55
C MET A 73 0.89 -10.31 14.07
N LYS A 74 1.07 -10.58 15.36
CA LYS A 74 0.77 -11.90 15.94
C LYS A 74 -0.72 -12.25 15.89
N ASN A 75 -1.61 -11.27 15.80
CA ASN A 75 -3.05 -11.52 15.68
C ASN A 75 -3.40 -12.35 14.44
N SER A 76 -2.73 -12.13 13.32
CA SER A 76 -3.01 -12.92 12.11
C SER A 76 -2.50 -14.37 12.22
N LEU A 77 -1.66 -14.70 13.21
CA LEU A 77 -1.20 -16.07 13.45
C LEU A 77 -2.29 -16.94 14.09
N THR A 78 -3.24 -16.35 14.82
CA THR A 78 -4.34 -17.11 15.44
C THR A 78 -5.50 -17.35 14.49
N TRP A 79 -5.49 -16.72 13.30
CA TRP A 79 -6.54 -16.92 12.31
C TRP A 79 -6.59 -18.37 11.80
N PRO A 80 -7.79 -18.87 11.48
CA PRO A 80 -7.93 -20.14 10.76
C PRO A 80 -7.13 -20.15 9.46
N THR A 81 -6.60 -21.32 9.07
CA THR A 81 -5.74 -21.47 7.88
C THR A 81 -6.42 -20.96 6.60
N TYR A 82 -7.70 -21.25 6.41
CA TYR A 82 -8.43 -20.78 5.24
C TYR A 82 -8.51 -19.25 5.15
N ILE A 83 -8.63 -18.54 6.29
CA ILE A 83 -8.60 -17.07 6.34
C ILE A 83 -7.22 -16.55 5.97
N LYS A 84 -6.15 -17.19 6.45
CA LYS A 84 -4.77 -16.83 6.09
C LYS A 84 -4.54 -17.00 4.59
N ILE A 85 -5.06 -18.07 3.99
CA ILE A 85 -5.01 -18.31 2.55
C ILE A 85 -5.77 -17.20 1.82
N ILE A 86 -7.03 -16.92 2.18
CA ILE A 86 -7.83 -15.88 1.53
C ILE A 86 -7.13 -14.51 1.62
N ASN A 87 -6.70 -14.10 2.81
CA ASN A 87 -5.99 -12.84 3.01
C ASN A 87 -4.67 -12.80 2.22
N GLY A 88 -3.91 -13.90 2.26
CA GLY A 88 -2.67 -14.05 1.51
C GLY A 88 -2.90 -13.94 0.00
N SER A 89 -3.96 -14.54 -0.52
CA SER A 89 -4.37 -14.43 -1.93
C SER A 89 -4.76 -13.01 -2.30
N CYS A 90 -5.52 -12.30 -1.46
CA CYS A 90 -5.84 -10.88 -1.70
C CYS A 90 -4.60 -10.00 -1.85
N TRP A 91 -3.53 -10.32 -1.12
CA TRP A 91 -2.23 -9.65 -1.27
C TRP A 91 -1.48 -10.15 -2.50
N ALA A 92 -1.17 -11.45 -2.58
CA ALA A 92 -0.19 -11.99 -3.51
C ALA A 92 -0.72 -12.23 -4.93
N LEU A 93 -1.98 -12.64 -5.07
CA LEU A 93 -2.51 -13.09 -6.36
C LEU A 93 -2.54 -11.95 -7.40
N PRO A 94 -3.00 -10.72 -7.10
CA PRO A 94 -2.97 -9.64 -8.09
C PRO A 94 -1.55 -9.33 -8.57
N PHE A 95 -0.54 -9.33 -7.69
CA PHE A 95 0.85 -9.11 -8.11
C PHE A 95 1.43 -10.30 -8.90
N ALA A 96 1.06 -11.54 -8.56
CA ALA A 96 1.46 -12.70 -9.35
C ALA A 96 0.88 -12.64 -10.76
N LEU A 97 -0.36 -12.18 -10.90
CA LEU A 97 -1.02 -11.99 -12.20
C LEU A 97 -0.34 -10.93 -13.06
N ILE A 98 0.40 -9.96 -12.50
CA ILE A 98 1.17 -9.00 -13.29
C ILE A 98 2.24 -9.70 -14.14
N GLY A 99 2.87 -10.76 -13.60
CA GLY A 99 3.87 -11.53 -14.35
C GLY A 99 3.29 -12.29 -15.54
N VAL A 100 2.00 -12.63 -15.49
CA VAL A 100 1.28 -13.35 -16.56
C VAL A 100 0.59 -12.38 -17.52
N PHE A 101 0.07 -11.27 -16.99
CA PHE A 101 -0.69 -10.27 -17.72
C PHE A 101 -0.15 -8.85 -17.45
N PRO A 102 1.05 -8.51 -17.96
CA PRO A 102 1.70 -7.24 -17.70
C PRO A 102 0.91 -6.03 -18.23
N GLN A 103 0.07 -6.22 -19.25
CA GLN A 103 -0.80 -5.18 -19.80
C GLN A 103 -1.85 -4.66 -18.79
N TYR A 104 -2.14 -5.44 -17.74
CA TYR A 104 -3.08 -5.05 -16.68
C TYR A 104 -2.36 -4.53 -15.43
N PHE A 105 -1.08 -4.17 -15.52
CA PHE A 105 -0.26 -3.73 -14.40
C PHE A 105 -0.96 -2.69 -13.52
N GLN A 106 -1.47 -1.61 -14.13
CA GLN A 106 -2.12 -0.48 -13.46
C GLN A 106 -3.36 -0.89 -12.66
N TYR A 107 -4.10 -1.90 -13.14
CA TYR A 107 -5.30 -2.41 -12.46
C TYR A 107 -4.95 -3.40 -11.37
N LEU A 108 -4.02 -4.31 -11.67
CA LEU A 108 -3.62 -5.38 -10.77
C LEU A 108 -2.87 -4.84 -9.54
N ILE A 109 -2.07 -3.78 -9.70
CA ILE A 109 -1.42 -3.11 -8.58
C ILE A 109 -2.45 -2.44 -7.65
N LEU A 110 -3.46 -1.75 -8.20
CA LEU A 110 -4.55 -1.16 -7.43
C LEU A 110 -5.41 -2.23 -6.76
N LEU A 111 -5.71 -3.33 -7.46
CA LEU A 111 -6.47 -4.45 -6.94
C LEU A 111 -5.74 -5.15 -5.79
N GLY A 112 -4.44 -5.40 -5.91
CA GLY A 112 -3.63 -6.00 -4.85
C GLY A 112 -3.58 -5.15 -3.58
N ILE A 113 -3.29 -3.85 -3.74
CA ILE A 113 -3.31 -2.90 -2.61
C ILE A 113 -4.71 -2.80 -2.02
N GLY A 114 -5.74 -2.71 -2.86
CA GLY A 114 -7.14 -2.61 -2.49
C GLY A 114 -7.62 -3.81 -1.67
N LEU A 115 -7.60 -5.00 -2.28
CA LEU A 115 -8.04 -6.24 -1.67
C LEU A 115 -7.20 -6.59 -0.44
N GLY A 116 -5.87 -6.49 -0.52
CA GLY A 116 -4.98 -6.84 0.59
C GLY A 116 -5.25 -6.02 1.85
N ASN A 117 -5.41 -4.69 1.71
CA ASN A 117 -5.71 -3.83 2.84
C ASN A 117 -7.14 -4.03 3.36
N PHE A 118 -8.12 -4.14 2.46
CA PHE A 118 -9.52 -4.29 2.86
C PHE A 118 -9.80 -5.65 3.54
N SER A 119 -9.26 -6.75 3.01
CA SER A 119 -9.38 -8.08 3.61
C SER A 119 -8.70 -8.13 4.99
N THR A 120 -7.49 -7.56 5.11
CA THR A 120 -6.79 -7.50 6.39
C THR A 120 -7.59 -6.71 7.42
N TYR A 121 -8.23 -5.60 7.02
CA TYR A 121 -9.14 -4.86 7.91
C TYR A 121 -10.31 -5.72 8.39
N ILE A 122 -11.01 -6.38 7.47
CA ILE A 122 -12.17 -7.24 7.79
C ILE A 122 -11.77 -8.31 8.80
N PHE A 123 -10.67 -9.03 8.55
CA PHE A 123 -10.24 -10.12 9.42
C PHE A 123 -9.70 -9.62 10.76
N MET A 124 -8.94 -8.52 10.79
CA MET A 124 -8.49 -7.91 12.03
C MET A 124 -9.66 -7.46 12.91
N LYS A 125 -10.70 -6.87 12.30
CA LYS A 125 -11.89 -6.40 13.02
C LYS A 125 -12.70 -7.58 13.56
N ASN A 126 -12.98 -8.56 12.73
CA ASN A 126 -13.94 -9.62 13.05
C ASN A 126 -13.33 -10.78 13.85
N LEU A 127 -12.02 -11.05 13.67
CA LEU A 127 -11.35 -12.20 14.30
C LEU A 127 -10.35 -11.81 15.39
N SER A 128 -9.96 -10.54 15.45
CA SER A 128 -8.93 -10.07 16.39
C SER A 128 -9.35 -8.85 17.21
N GLY A 129 -10.59 -8.37 17.05
CA GLY A 129 -11.11 -7.22 17.79
C GLY A 129 -10.36 -5.91 17.51
N GLN A 130 -9.62 -5.82 16.41
CA GLN A 130 -8.82 -4.64 16.05
C GLN A 130 -9.46 -3.85 14.93
N ASN A 131 -9.92 -2.63 15.25
CA ASN A 131 -10.58 -1.76 14.29
C ASN A 131 -9.60 -0.85 13.55
N ASN A 132 -8.84 -1.43 12.62
CA ASN A 132 -7.80 -0.76 11.85
C ASN A 132 -8.39 0.03 10.66
N LYS A 133 -9.23 1.03 10.95
CA LYS A 133 -9.95 1.81 9.93
C LYS A 133 -9.03 2.49 8.92
N GLU A 134 -7.79 2.83 9.29
CA GLU A 134 -6.77 3.32 8.37
C GLU A 134 -6.53 2.36 7.21
N GLN A 135 -6.58 1.06 7.47
CA GLN A 135 -6.35 0.02 6.48
C GLN A 135 -7.56 -0.15 5.57
N ALA A 136 -8.77 -0.02 6.12
CA ALA A 136 -10.00 0.05 5.32
C ALA A 136 -9.95 1.22 4.33
N LEU A 137 -9.50 2.41 4.78
CA LEU A 137 -9.41 3.60 3.92
C LEU A 137 -8.48 3.36 2.73
N VAL A 138 -7.26 2.85 2.97
CA VAL A 138 -6.33 2.51 1.87
C VAL A 138 -6.98 1.54 0.89
N GLY A 139 -7.60 0.47 1.41
CA GLY A 139 -8.24 -0.55 0.59
C GLY A 139 -9.36 0.00 -0.28
N ILE A 140 -10.28 0.75 0.33
CA ILE A 140 -11.44 1.34 -0.35
C ILE A 140 -10.99 2.33 -1.42
N ILE A 141 -10.07 3.25 -1.09
CA ILE A 141 -9.58 4.25 -2.05
C ILE A 141 -8.88 3.59 -3.23
N ALA A 142 -8.04 2.58 -2.99
CA ALA A 142 -7.36 1.85 -4.05
C ALA A 142 -8.33 1.07 -4.95
N LEU A 143 -9.38 0.46 -4.38
CA LEU A 143 -10.42 -0.21 -5.19
C LEU A 143 -11.24 0.78 -6.02
N PHE A 144 -11.61 1.93 -5.45
CA PHE A 144 -12.31 3.00 -6.18
C PHE A 144 -11.45 3.65 -7.27
N ALA A 145 -10.14 3.59 -7.15
CA ALA A 145 -9.22 4.06 -8.18
C ALA A 145 -9.18 3.16 -9.43
N ILE A 146 -9.63 1.90 -9.35
CA ILE A 146 -9.66 0.99 -10.50
C ILE A 146 -10.52 1.53 -11.66
N PRO A 147 -11.81 1.88 -11.48
CA PRO A 147 -12.61 2.43 -12.56
C PRO A 147 -12.03 3.75 -13.11
N ILE A 148 -11.39 4.57 -12.27
CA ILE A 148 -10.71 5.80 -12.71
C ILE A 148 -9.53 5.44 -13.64
N ALA A 149 -8.75 4.43 -13.28
CA ALA A 149 -7.65 3.96 -14.11
C ALA A 149 -8.15 3.38 -15.44
N ILE A 150 -9.28 2.66 -15.44
CA ILE A 150 -9.90 2.10 -16.66
C ILE A 150 -10.34 3.23 -17.60
N GLU A 151 -11.06 4.22 -17.07
CA GLU A 151 -11.53 5.35 -17.87
C GLU A 151 -10.36 6.07 -18.56
N ILE A 152 -9.25 6.26 -17.84
CA ILE A 152 -8.08 6.97 -18.36
C ILE A 152 -7.36 6.15 -19.43
N ASP A 153 -7.16 4.85 -19.18
CA ASP A 153 -6.49 3.93 -20.12
C ASP A 153 -7.32 3.67 -21.39
N THR A 154 -8.65 3.78 -21.31
CA THR A 154 -9.57 3.51 -22.43
C THR A 154 -10.12 4.76 -23.12
N SER A 155 -9.88 5.95 -22.58
CA SER A 155 -10.36 7.20 -23.18
C SER A 155 -9.77 7.42 -24.58
N LEU A 156 -10.66 7.71 -25.54
CA LEU A 156 -10.45 7.73 -27.00
C LEU A 156 -9.38 8.72 -27.52
N PHE A 157 -8.70 9.47 -26.64
CA PHE A 157 -7.83 10.57 -27.01
C PHE A 157 -6.35 10.38 -26.62
N VAL A 158 -6.00 9.38 -25.81
CA VAL A 158 -4.64 9.25 -25.27
C VAL A 158 -4.32 7.79 -24.92
N SER A 159 -3.80 6.97 -25.86
CA SER A 159 -3.23 5.67 -25.51
C SER A 159 -1.81 5.87 -24.91
N HIS A 160 -1.74 6.27 -23.65
CA HIS A 160 -0.48 6.32 -22.91
C HIS A 160 -0.58 5.41 -21.68
N GLN A 161 -0.34 4.12 -21.92
CA GLN A 161 -0.23 3.10 -20.87
C GLN A 161 0.76 3.51 -19.76
N ASP A 162 1.80 4.25 -20.15
CA ASP A 162 2.76 4.96 -19.33
C ASP A 162 2.11 5.96 -18.35
N ILE A 163 1.19 6.81 -18.82
CA ILE A 163 0.43 7.74 -17.96
C ILE A 163 -0.48 6.96 -17.00
N ALA A 164 -1.15 5.90 -17.48
CA ALA A 164 -1.99 5.06 -16.63
C ALA A 164 -1.18 4.35 -15.53
N ILE A 165 0.03 3.90 -15.84
CA ILE A 165 0.98 3.32 -14.87
C ILE A 165 1.41 4.37 -13.84
N LEU A 166 1.86 5.56 -14.27
CA LEU A 166 2.27 6.63 -13.36
C LEU A 166 1.11 7.01 -12.43
N LEU A 167 -0.07 7.26 -13.01
CA LEU A 167 -1.24 7.67 -12.25
C LEU A 167 -1.70 6.61 -11.26
N SER A 168 -1.75 5.33 -11.64
CA SER A 168 -2.14 4.26 -10.71
C SER A 168 -1.23 4.23 -9.48
N ARG A 169 0.08 4.48 -9.65
CA ARG A 169 1.04 4.56 -8.53
C ARG A 169 0.83 5.80 -7.68
N ILE A 170 0.51 6.94 -8.29
CA ILE A 170 0.14 8.17 -7.56
C ILE A 170 -1.15 7.96 -6.77
N LEU A 171 -2.16 7.30 -7.32
CA LEU A 171 -3.40 6.96 -6.62
C LEU A 171 -3.14 6.02 -5.43
N ILE A 172 -2.22 5.06 -5.58
CA ILE A 172 -1.74 4.23 -4.46
C ILE A 172 -1.08 5.10 -3.38
N ALA A 173 -0.18 6.01 -3.77
CA ALA A 173 0.49 6.89 -2.82
C ALA A 173 -0.52 7.77 -2.06
N ILE A 174 -1.54 8.30 -2.74
CA ILE A 174 -2.64 9.06 -2.14
C ILE A 174 -3.43 8.19 -1.16
N ALA A 175 -3.78 6.96 -1.54
CA ALA A 175 -4.50 6.04 -0.67
C ALA A 175 -3.73 5.78 0.64
N TYR A 176 -2.43 5.48 0.53
CA TYR A 176 -1.55 5.30 1.69
C TYR A 176 -1.36 6.59 2.50
N ALA A 177 -1.24 7.75 1.85
CA ALA A 177 -1.13 9.04 2.54
C ALA A 177 -2.39 9.33 3.38
N ILE A 178 -3.58 9.12 2.82
CA ILE A 178 -4.85 9.30 3.50
C ILE A 178 -4.99 8.33 4.68
N GLY A 179 -4.70 7.04 4.46
CA GLY A 179 -4.70 6.04 5.53
C GLY A 179 -3.72 6.40 6.66
N GLY A 180 -2.51 6.82 6.31
CA GLY A 180 -1.48 7.24 7.26
C GLY A 180 -1.87 8.48 8.05
N ALA A 181 -2.34 9.52 7.38
CA ALA A 181 -2.82 10.75 8.01
C ALA A 181 -4.00 10.46 8.95
N TYR A 182 -4.95 9.62 8.52
CA TYR A 182 -6.05 9.19 9.37
C TYR A 182 -5.58 8.44 10.61
N ALA A 183 -4.57 7.57 10.50
CA ALA A 183 -4.00 6.87 11.65
C ALA A 183 -3.26 7.79 12.63
N ILE A 184 -2.67 8.88 12.15
CA ILE A 184 -1.90 9.84 12.95
C ILE A 184 -2.81 10.88 13.63
N PHE A 185 -3.77 11.43 12.89
CA PHE A 185 -4.51 12.63 13.33
C PHE A 185 -5.94 12.37 13.79
N ALA A 186 -6.56 11.25 13.41
CA ALA A 186 -7.96 11.04 13.78
C ALA A 186 -8.07 10.82 15.29
N LYS A 187 -8.86 11.68 15.95
CA LYS A 187 -9.23 11.53 17.35
C LYS A 187 -10.01 10.22 17.51
N ILE A 188 -9.50 9.30 18.32
CA ILE A 188 -10.28 8.14 18.73
C ILE A 188 -11.13 8.63 19.90
N LYS A 189 -12.45 8.53 19.76
CA LYS A 189 -13.32 8.68 20.93
C LYS A 189 -13.04 7.49 21.85
N PRO A 190 -12.79 7.73 23.15
CA PRO A 190 -12.54 6.68 24.12
C PRO A 190 -13.70 5.68 24.18
#